data_AF-A0A4Q3JYU1-F1
#
_entry.id   AF-A0A4Q3JYU1-F1
#
_cell.length_a   1.000
_cell.length_b   1.000
_cell.length_c   1.000
_cell.angle_alpha   90.00
_cell.angle_beta   90.00
_cell.angle_gamma   90.00
#
_symmetry.space_group_name_H-M   'P 1'
#
loop_
_entity.id
_entity.type
_entity.pdbx_description
1 polymer ?
#
loop_
_entity_poly.entity_id
_entity_poly.type
_entity_poly.pdbx_seq_one_letter_code
_entity_poly.pdbx_strand_id
1 'polypeptide(L)'
;MSFLELIDLASERLGGAVLAANDDFFAAKENLLRPKPAIFLPDEYTDRGKWMDGWESRRRRTPGHDWALVRLGLPGVVRGVVVDTAFFRGNFPESCSIEACTARLDADVETLLGPTTRWVELLPRAVLQGDSKNEFAIDAPHRVTHLRLNIFPDGGVARLRVHGDPEPDWRELARPGAEFDLAAIEQGGFALRCSDMFFGERNNMLMPGRGANMGDGWETRRRRGPGHDWSIVRLAGEATLRRLEIDTNHFKGNYPDTCQVEGLVAPADADGEELAARTDWRPVLARHKLQAHTRHFIETEQLLDRGPFTHLRLSIYPDGGVSRFRVQGSLTADGARRSLLRRLDTLSPEECTSELLACCHSRRWARALADRRPFRSAEALIEAAEDLWKNHTDADLDEAFAGHPRIGDRSSGTTSAAAPRGSAISGATANWAAREQAGMDSASIELRDRMTRGNEAYEAKFGHIYLVCATGKTADELLALLEQRLQNDPATERKIAAAEQARITRLRLEKLLTP
;
A
#
# COMPACT_ATOMS: atom_id res chain seq x y z
N MET A 1 -12.43 6.82 14.45
CA MET A 1 -12.19 8.02 13.63
C MET A 1 -13.19 8.02 12.48
N SER A 2 -13.83 9.16 12.16
CA SER A 2 -14.69 9.26 10.98
C SER A 2 -13.85 9.13 9.69
N PHE A 3 -14.38 8.50 8.63
CA PHE A 3 -13.64 8.42 7.36
C PHE A 3 -13.34 9.81 6.79
N LEU A 4 -14.15 10.82 7.10
CA LEU A 4 -13.96 12.20 6.64
C LEU A 4 -12.67 12.85 7.18
N GLU A 5 -12.11 12.31 8.28
CA GLU A 5 -10.83 12.76 8.82
C GLU A 5 -9.63 12.12 8.10
N LEU A 6 -9.85 11.10 7.26
CA LEU A 6 -8.79 10.41 6.52
C LEU A 6 -8.38 11.23 5.29
N ILE A 7 -7.22 10.85 4.74
CA ILE A 7 -6.61 11.54 3.60
C ILE A 7 -7.48 11.39 2.35
N ASP A 8 -7.71 12.50 1.65
CA ASP A 8 -8.29 12.49 0.31
C ASP A 8 -7.27 11.97 -0.72
N LEU A 9 -7.31 10.67 -0.97
CA LEU A 9 -6.41 9.93 -1.87
C LEU A 9 -6.48 10.44 -3.31
N ALA A 10 -7.59 11.06 -3.71
CA ALA A 10 -7.79 11.58 -5.06
C ALA A 10 -7.35 13.05 -5.23
N SER A 11 -6.92 13.72 -4.15
CA SER A 11 -6.56 15.13 -4.19
C SER A 11 -5.46 15.42 -5.22
N GLU A 12 -5.64 16.45 -6.03
CA GLU A 12 -4.60 16.91 -6.97
C GLU A 12 -3.31 17.37 -6.27
N ARG A 13 -3.39 17.79 -4.99
CA ARG A 13 -2.22 18.13 -4.15
C ARG A 13 -1.29 16.94 -3.92
N LEU A 14 -1.82 15.72 -4.09
CA LEU A 14 -1.10 14.46 -3.97
C LEU A 14 -0.86 13.81 -5.34
N GLY A 15 -1.09 14.53 -6.44
CA GLY A 15 -0.90 14.04 -7.81
C GLY A 15 -2.09 13.29 -8.41
N GLY A 16 -3.26 13.35 -7.75
CA GLY A 16 -4.50 12.81 -8.29
C GLY A 16 -4.92 13.53 -9.57
N ALA A 17 -5.47 12.79 -10.52
CA ALA A 17 -5.81 13.33 -11.84
C ALA A 17 -7.05 12.65 -12.42
N VAL A 18 -7.89 13.42 -13.11
CA VAL A 18 -8.95 12.87 -13.95
C VAL A 18 -8.39 12.63 -15.34
N LEU A 19 -8.16 11.37 -15.70
CA LEU A 19 -7.49 10.96 -16.92
C LEU A 19 -8.38 11.14 -18.16
N ALA A 20 -9.67 10.87 -18.01
CA ALA A 20 -10.65 10.97 -19.07
C ALA A 20 -12.06 11.16 -18.50
N ALA A 21 -12.95 11.75 -19.29
CA ALA A 21 -14.38 11.65 -19.12
C ALA A 21 -15.01 11.47 -20.50
N ASN A 22 -16.17 10.83 -20.58
CA ASN A 22 -16.86 10.71 -21.87
C ASN A 22 -17.52 12.03 -22.33
N ASP A 23 -17.81 12.94 -21.40
CA ASP A 23 -18.32 14.28 -21.68
C ASP A 23 -17.96 15.25 -20.53
N ASP A 24 -17.36 16.39 -20.86
CA ASP A 24 -17.02 17.49 -19.93
C ASP A 24 -17.39 18.86 -20.53
N PHE A 25 -18.50 18.90 -21.25
CA PHE A 25 -18.86 20.05 -22.08
C PHE A 25 -19.04 21.34 -21.29
N PHE A 26 -19.89 21.37 -20.26
CA PHE A 26 -20.23 22.62 -19.56
C PHE A 26 -19.16 23.03 -18.56
N ALA A 27 -18.56 22.04 -17.86
CA ALA A 27 -17.51 22.30 -16.90
C ALA A 27 -16.49 21.15 -16.84
N ALA A 28 -15.22 21.54 -16.72
CA ALA A 28 -14.08 20.65 -16.89
C ALA A 28 -13.98 19.60 -15.78
N LYS A 29 -13.78 18.33 -16.17
CA LYS A 29 -13.68 17.18 -15.26
C LYS A 29 -12.59 17.33 -14.18
N GLU A 30 -11.51 18.05 -14.48
CA GLU A 30 -10.38 18.31 -13.58
C GLU A 30 -10.82 19.04 -12.29
N ASN A 31 -11.92 19.79 -12.32
CA ASN A 31 -12.44 20.48 -11.14
C ASN A 31 -12.84 19.52 -10.01
N LEU A 32 -13.14 18.25 -10.31
CA LEU A 32 -13.54 17.25 -9.31
C LEU A 32 -12.53 17.11 -8.17
N LEU A 33 -11.23 17.18 -8.48
CA LEU A 33 -10.14 16.81 -7.57
C LEU A 33 -9.48 18.02 -6.90
N ARG A 34 -9.96 19.24 -7.19
CA ARG A 34 -9.47 20.46 -6.58
C ARG A 34 -9.65 20.41 -5.06
N PRO A 35 -8.66 20.79 -4.25
CA PRO A 35 -8.72 20.64 -2.79
C PRO A 35 -9.70 21.63 -2.15
N LYS A 36 -9.84 22.82 -2.74
CA LYS A 36 -10.73 23.88 -2.22
C LYS A 36 -12.20 23.51 -2.43
N PRO A 37 -13.10 23.89 -1.50
CA PRO A 37 -14.53 23.83 -1.73
C PRO A 37 -14.90 24.52 -3.05
N ALA A 38 -15.97 24.05 -3.69
CA ALA A 38 -16.50 24.72 -4.86
C ALA A 38 -16.99 26.14 -4.51
N ILE A 39 -16.97 27.03 -5.50
CA ILE A 39 -17.57 28.35 -5.41
C ILE A 39 -18.59 28.57 -6.51
N PHE A 40 -19.53 29.50 -6.29
CA PHE A 40 -20.48 29.93 -7.29
C PHE A 40 -20.30 31.41 -7.58
N LEU A 41 -20.20 31.75 -8.87
CA LEU A 41 -20.07 33.12 -9.36
C LEU A 41 -21.35 33.47 -10.14
N PRO A 42 -22.29 34.23 -9.56
CA PRO A 42 -23.63 34.43 -10.13
C PRO A 42 -23.69 35.02 -11.54
N ASP A 43 -22.70 35.84 -11.89
CA ASP A 43 -22.70 36.59 -13.15
C ASP A 43 -21.73 36.02 -14.21
N GLU A 44 -20.97 34.97 -13.87
CA GLU A 44 -19.97 34.39 -14.77
C GLU A 44 -20.55 33.33 -15.71
N TYR A 45 -20.18 33.42 -16.99
CA TYR A 45 -20.59 32.51 -18.07
C TYR A 45 -19.38 32.20 -18.96
N THR A 46 -19.36 30.99 -19.52
CA THR A 46 -18.41 30.56 -20.55
C THR A 46 -19.07 30.58 -21.93
N ASP A 47 -18.30 30.32 -22.98
CA ASP A 47 -18.82 30.08 -24.33
C ASP A 47 -19.73 28.83 -24.42
N ARG A 48 -19.72 27.98 -23.38
CA ARG A 48 -20.49 26.74 -23.31
C ARG A 48 -21.69 26.81 -22.36
N GLY A 49 -21.84 27.85 -21.55
CA GLY A 49 -22.99 27.99 -20.65
C GLY A 49 -22.65 28.72 -19.35
N LYS A 50 -23.39 28.41 -18.28
CA LYS A 50 -23.10 28.96 -16.96
C LYS A 50 -21.74 28.45 -16.49
N TRP A 51 -20.88 29.33 -15.96
CA TRP A 51 -19.64 28.87 -15.35
C TRP A 51 -19.94 28.10 -14.06
N MET A 52 -19.42 26.88 -13.95
CA MET A 52 -19.58 26.02 -12.78
C MET A 52 -18.22 25.54 -12.28
N ASP A 53 -18.00 25.61 -10.96
CA ASP A 53 -16.80 25.07 -10.31
C ASP A 53 -16.98 23.57 -10.00
N GLY A 54 -17.06 22.78 -11.06
CA GLY A 54 -17.28 21.33 -11.00
C GLY A 54 -17.06 20.68 -12.36
N TRP A 55 -17.38 19.39 -12.45
CA TRP A 55 -17.56 18.68 -13.72
C TRP A 55 -19.04 18.73 -14.11
N GLU A 56 -19.34 19.05 -15.36
CA GLU A 56 -20.73 19.02 -15.86
C GLU A 56 -20.78 18.57 -17.33
N SER A 57 -21.55 17.52 -17.59
CA SER A 57 -21.76 16.94 -18.91
C SER A 57 -22.98 17.52 -19.64
N ARG A 58 -23.06 17.32 -20.96
CA ARG A 58 -24.29 17.63 -21.72
C ARG A 58 -25.46 16.76 -21.26
N ARG A 59 -26.66 17.33 -21.32
CA ARG A 59 -27.92 16.58 -21.17
C ARG A 59 -27.97 15.41 -22.14
N ARG A 60 -28.10 14.21 -21.60
CA ARG A 60 -28.15 12.97 -22.37
C ARG A 60 -29.56 12.73 -22.89
N ARG A 61 -29.64 12.34 -24.18
CA ARG A 61 -30.91 12.04 -24.88
C ARG A 61 -31.03 10.58 -25.30
N THR A 62 -30.05 9.76 -24.96
CA THR A 62 -29.96 8.33 -25.29
C THR A 62 -29.73 7.53 -24.02
N PRO A 63 -30.11 6.23 -23.96
CA PRO A 63 -29.81 5.40 -22.81
C PRO A 63 -28.31 5.38 -22.48
N GLY A 64 -27.96 5.35 -21.19
CA GLY A 64 -26.60 5.29 -20.71
C GLY A 64 -26.35 6.21 -19.52
N HIS A 65 -25.08 6.46 -19.26
CA HIS A 65 -24.59 7.30 -18.16
C HIS A 65 -23.29 7.99 -18.58
N ASP A 66 -22.88 9.01 -17.84
CA ASP A 66 -21.58 9.66 -18.01
C ASP A 66 -20.59 9.18 -16.95
N TRP A 67 -19.30 9.20 -17.29
CA TRP A 67 -18.25 8.67 -16.44
C TRP A 67 -17.00 9.54 -16.48
N ALA A 68 -16.28 9.54 -15.36
CA ALA A 68 -14.96 10.13 -15.20
C ALA A 68 -13.98 9.07 -14.66
N LEU A 69 -12.87 8.89 -15.37
CA LEU A 69 -11.77 8.00 -15.01
C LEU A 69 -10.74 8.77 -14.20
N VAL A 70 -10.51 8.34 -12.97
CA VAL A 70 -9.66 9.02 -11.98
C VAL A 70 -8.48 8.13 -11.62
N ARG A 71 -7.27 8.67 -11.68
CA ARG A 71 -6.09 8.09 -11.02
C ARG A 71 -5.95 8.73 -9.65
N LEU A 72 -5.88 7.91 -8.61
CA LEU A 72 -5.61 8.39 -7.26
C LEU A 72 -4.20 8.99 -7.20
N GLY A 73 -4.04 10.07 -6.44
CA GLY A 73 -2.73 10.61 -6.13
C GLY A 73 -1.93 9.66 -5.25
N LEU A 74 -2.62 9.09 -4.25
CA LEU A 74 -2.08 8.04 -3.40
C LEU A 74 -2.87 6.75 -3.59
N PRO A 75 -2.23 5.66 -4.05
CA PRO A 75 -2.82 4.34 -3.93
C PRO A 75 -3.15 4.03 -2.47
N GLY A 76 -4.28 3.37 -2.24
CA GLY A 76 -4.72 3.14 -0.87
C GLY A 76 -6.00 2.33 -0.78
N VAL A 77 -6.38 2.05 0.45
CA VAL A 77 -7.65 1.41 0.78
C VAL A 77 -8.69 2.50 1.00
N VAL A 78 -9.74 2.51 0.17
CA VAL A 78 -10.82 3.49 0.25
C VAL A 78 -11.74 3.15 1.42
N ARG A 79 -11.99 4.11 2.31
CA ARG A 79 -12.88 3.96 3.48
C ARG A 79 -14.18 4.74 3.35
N GLY A 80 -14.19 5.74 2.49
CA GLY A 80 -15.39 6.49 2.18
C GLY A 80 -15.18 7.46 1.02
N VAL A 81 -16.27 7.90 0.45
CA VAL A 81 -16.29 8.85 -0.67
C VAL A 81 -17.29 9.95 -0.39
N VAL A 82 -16.99 11.16 -0.85
CA VAL A 82 -17.93 12.28 -0.87
C VAL A 82 -18.14 12.72 -2.30
N VAL A 83 -19.38 12.61 -2.76
CA VAL A 83 -19.83 13.16 -4.05
C VAL A 83 -20.53 14.48 -3.74
N ASP A 84 -19.79 15.57 -3.86
CA ASP A 84 -20.28 16.91 -3.55
C ASP A 84 -20.98 17.50 -4.78
N THR A 85 -22.27 17.80 -4.64
CA THR A 85 -23.10 18.41 -5.68
C THR A 85 -23.34 19.91 -5.42
N ALA A 86 -22.49 20.56 -4.61
CA ALA A 86 -22.58 21.99 -4.32
C ALA A 86 -22.86 22.83 -5.57
N PHE A 87 -23.86 23.71 -5.47
CA PHE A 87 -24.35 24.60 -6.53
C PHE A 87 -25.04 23.94 -7.73
N PHE A 88 -25.01 22.61 -7.84
CA PHE A 88 -25.84 21.86 -8.78
C PHE A 88 -27.19 21.54 -8.14
N ARG A 89 -28.12 22.50 -8.23
CA ARG A 89 -29.42 22.44 -7.52
C ARG A 89 -30.51 21.65 -8.24
N GLY A 90 -30.47 21.67 -9.58
CA GLY A 90 -31.46 20.97 -10.42
C GLY A 90 -30.85 20.20 -11.59
N ASN A 91 -29.55 20.37 -11.81
CA ASN A 91 -28.75 19.73 -12.85
C ASN A 91 -27.67 18.81 -12.26
N PHE A 92 -27.84 18.37 -11.00
CA PHE A 92 -27.04 17.29 -10.44
C PHE A 92 -27.56 15.95 -10.98
N PRO A 93 -26.71 14.91 -11.06
CA PRO A 93 -27.16 13.58 -11.46
C PRO A 93 -28.07 12.96 -10.40
N GLU A 94 -29.09 12.22 -10.81
CA GLU A 94 -30.03 11.56 -9.90
C GLU A 94 -29.33 10.54 -8.98
N SER A 95 -28.31 9.88 -9.52
CA SER A 95 -27.55 8.85 -8.80
C SER A 95 -26.13 8.73 -9.34
N CYS A 96 -25.25 8.11 -8.56
CA CYS A 96 -23.90 7.73 -9.00
C CYS A 96 -23.56 6.28 -8.61
N SER A 97 -22.52 5.73 -9.23
CA SER A 97 -21.80 4.54 -8.72
C SER A 97 -20.30 4.79 -8.86
N ILE A 98 -19.50 4.03 -8.11
CA ILE A 98 -18.03 4.09 -8.18
C ILE A 98 -17.48 2.68 -8.30
N GLU A 99 -16.65 2.50 -9.32
CA GLU A 99 -15.84 1.29 -9.50
C GLU A 99 -14.36 1.63 -9.27
N ALA A 100 -13.56 0.62 -8.97
CA ALA A 100 -12.13 0.76 -8.77
C ALA A 100 -11.34 -0.37 -9.44
N CYS A 101 -10.08 -0.10 -9.74
CA CYS A 101 -9.15 -1.12 -10.21
C CYS A 101 -7.73 -0.87 -9.67
N THR A 102 -6.91 -1.92 -9.77
CA THR A 102 -5.47 -1.85 -9.52
C THR A 102 -4.75 -2.04 -10.84
N ALA A 103 -4.11 -0.96 -11.30
CA ALA A 103 -3.25 -0.91 -12.46
C ALA A 103 -1.99 -0.09 -12.15
N ARG A 104 -0.99 -0.17 -13.03
CA ARG A 104 0.19 0.70 -12.96
C ARG A 104 -0.25 2.17 -13.01
N LEU A 105 0.44 3.05 -12.27
CA LEU A 105 0.09 4.48 -12.20
C LEU A 105 0.34 5.25 -13.51
N ASP A 106 1.11 4.66 -14.42
CA ASP A 106 1.40 5.14 -15.77
C ASP A 106 0.55 4.44 -16.85
N ALA A 107 -0.46 3.64 -16.47
CA ALA A 107 -1.36 3.02 -17.43
C ALA A 107 -2.13 4.07 -18.23
N ASP A 108 -2.18 3.89 -19.56
CA ASP A 108 -2.93 4.77 -20.45
C ASP A 108 -4.45 4.51 -20.39
N VAL A 109 -5.22 5.48 -20.92
CA VAL A 109 -6.69 5.44 -20.90
C VAL A 109 -7.23 4.25 -21.70
N GLU A 110 -6.58 3.89 -22.82
CA GLU A 110 -7.00 2.77 -23.66
C GLU A 110 -6.91 1.44 -22.89
N THR A 111 -5.81 1.22 -22.18
CA THR A 111 -5.62 0.04 -21.31
C THR A 111 -6.67 0.01 -20.20
N LEU A 112 -6.91 1.13 -19.53
CA LEU A 112 -7.85 1.23 -18.41
C LEU A 112 -9.32 1.01 -18.83
N LEU A 113 -9.68 1.41 -20.05
CA LEU A 113 -11.00 1.16 -20.64
C LEU A 113 -11.09 -0.20 -21.37
N GLY A 114 -9.95 -0.84 -21.61
CA GLY A 114 -9.87 -2.13 -22.28
C GLY A 114 -10.42 -3.30 -21.45
N PRO A 115 -10.75 -4.43 -22.09
CA PRO A 115 -11.37 -5.58 -21.45
C PRO A 115 -10.45 -6.33 -20.47
N THR A 116 -9.15 -6.02 -20.48
CA THR A 116 -8.16 -6.62 -19.56
C THR A 116 -8.16 -5.96 -18.18
N THR A 117 -8.63 -4.72 -18.08
CA THR A 117 -8.74 -4.01 -16.80
C THR A 117 -9.99 -4.47 -16.07
N ARG A 118 -9.79 -5.07 -14.90
CA ARG A 118 -10.88 -5.55 -14.05
C ARG A 118 -11.31 -4.45 -13.09
N TRP A 119 -12.51 -3.93 -13.33
CA TRP A 119 -13.17 -2.96 -12.46
C TRP A 119 -14.04 -3.70 -11.44
N VAL A 120 -13.89 -3.34 -10.16
CA VAL A 120 -14.67 -3.86 -9.03
C VAL A 120 -15.55 -2.73 -8.52
N GLU A 121 -16.83 -3.00 -8.27
CA GLU A 121 -17.75 -2.03 -7.70
C GLU A 121 -17.38 -1.74 -6.24
N LEU A 122 -17.10 -0.48 -5.91
CA LEU A 122 -16.90 -0.01 -4.54
C LEU A 122 -18.18 0.58 -3.96
N LEU A 123 -18.90 1.36 -4.77
CA LEU A 123 -20.17 1.96 -4.42
C LEU A 123 -21.21 1.53 -5.48
N PRO A 124 -22.16 0.65 -5.12
CA PRO A 124 -23.31 0.38 -5.95
C PRO A 124 -24.11 1.66 -6.22
N ARG A 125 -24.99 1.62 -7.21
CA ARG A 125 -25.78 2.79 -7.61
C ARG A 125 -26.54 3.39 -6.42
N ALA A 126 -26.21 4.63 -6.07
CA ALA A 126 -26.75 5.35 -4.92
C ALA A 126 -27.35 6.69 -5.36
N VAL A 127 -28.49 7.06 -4.75
CA VAL A 127 -29.19 8.32 -5.02
C VAL A 127 -28.41 9.50 -4.45
N LEU A 128 -28.38 10.60 -5.18
CA LEU A 128 -27.76 11.85 -4.75
C LEU A 128 -28.81 12.90 -4.37
N GLN A 129 -28.42 13.77 -3.46
CA GLN A 129 -29.09 15.02 -3.15
C GLN A 129 -28.34 16.16 -3.84
N GLY A 130 -29.08 17.12 -4.40
CA GLY A 130 -28.51 18.33 -5.01
C GLY A 130 -28.02 19.31 -3.96
N ASP A 131 -27.04 20.14 -4.32
CA ASP A 131 -26.44 21.16 -3.45
C ASP A 131 -26.00 20.61 -2.08
N SER A 132 -25.47 19.37 -2.08
CA SER A 132 -25.23 18.59 -0.87
C SER A 132 -23.91 17.80 -0.94
N LYS A 133 -23.32 17.55 0.22
CA LYS A 133 -22.22 16.59 0.36
C LYS A 133 -22.81 15.20 0.56
N ASN A 134 -22.78 14.38 -0.49
CA ASN A 134 -23.28 13.02 -0.42
C ASN A 134 -22.17 12.09 0.07
N GLU A 135 -22.30 11.64 1.32
CA GLU A 135 -21.28 10.87 2.04
C GLU A 135 -21.61 9.38 2.01
N PHE A 136 -20.69 8.56 1.49
CA PHE A 136 -20.85 7.11 1.43
C PHE A 136 -19.65 6.41 2.06
N ALA A 137 -19.89 5.62 3.12
CA ALA A 137 -18.88 4.73 3.68
C ALA A 137 -18.63 3.57 2.71
N ILE A 138 -17.37 3.16 2.58
CA ILE A 138 -16.96 2.05 1.71
C ILE A 138 -16.31 0.98 2.58
N ASP A 139 -16.85 -0.24 2.49
CA ASP A 139 -16.30 -1.42 3.14
C ASP A 139 -15.61 -2.31 2.10
N ALA A 140 -14.40 -1.91 1.71
CA ALA A 140 -13.55 -2.68 0.82
C ALA A 140 -12.13 -2.71 1.40
N PRO A 141 -11.56 -3.90 1.69
CA PRO A 141 -10.25 -4.00 2.33
C PRO A 141 -9.08 -3.86 1.34
N HIS A 142 -9.36 -3.74 0.04
CA HIS A 142 -8.35 -3.82 -1.01
C HIS A 142 -7.79 -2.45 -1.38
N ARG A 143 -6.48 -2.42 -1.63
CA ARG A 143 -5.76 -1.30 -2.20
C ARG A 143 -6.15 -1.13 -3.66
N VAL A 144 -6.45 0.11 -4.06
CA VAL A 144 -6.77 0.48 -5.45
C VAL A 144 -5.88 1.64 -5.92
N THR A 145 -5.77 1.81 -7.24
CA THR A 145 -4.99 2.90 -7.85
C THR A 145 -5.82 3.84 -8.72
N HIS A 146 -6.94 3.35 -9.27
CA HIS A 146 -7.83 4.12 -10.12
C HIS A 146 -9.29 3.91 -9.71
N LEU A 147 -10.11 4.93 -9.95
CA LEU A 147 -11.55 4.91 -9.80
C LEU A 147 -12.23 5.27 -11.12
N ARG A 148 -13.45 4.80 -11.30
CA ARG A 148 -14.39 5.29 -12.31
C ARG A 148 -15.64 5.76 -11.61
N LEU A 149 -15.87 7.07 -11.62
CA LEU A 149 -17.11 7.68 -11.16
C LEU A 149 -18.11 7.61 -12.31
N ASN A 150 -19.26 6.98 -12.08
CA ASN A 150 -20.37 6.94 -13.02
C ASN A 150 -21.51 7.81 -12.48
N ILE A 151 -22.07 8.70 -13.29
CA ILE A 151 -23.20 9.57 -12.95
C ILE A 151 -24.39 9.29 -13.87
N PHE A 152 -25.59 9.20 -13.32
CA PHE A 152 -26.76 8.72 -14.05
C PHE A 152 -27.89 9.76 -14.09
N PRO A 153 -28.47 10.04 -15.28
CA PRO A 153 -27.94 9.72 -16.62
C PRO A 153 -26.80 10.67 -17.05
N ASP A 154 -26.79 11.89 -16.51
CA ASP A 154 -25.89 13.01 -16.80
C ASP A 154 -26.04 14.05 -15.67
N GLY A 155 -25.26 15.13 -15.72
CA GLY A 155 -25.39 16.26 -14.80
C GLY A 155 -24.04 16.76 -14.31
N GLY A 156 -24.08 17.46 -13.17
CA GLY A 156 -22.89 18.06 -12.58
C GLY A 156 -22.54 17.61 -11.16
N VAL A 157 -21.24 17.46 -10.92
CA VAL A 157 -20.64 17.13 -9.63
C VAL A 157 -19.53 18.14 -9.35
N ALA A 158 -19.61 18.82 -8.21
CA ALA A 158 -18.68 19.88 -7.83
C ALA A 158 -17.33 19.31 -7.43
N ARG A 159 -17.32 18.31 -6.53
CA ARG A 159 -16.10 17.65 -6.04
C ARG A 159 -16.30 16.16 -5.86
N LEU A 160 -15.23 15.42 -6.07
CA LEU A 160 -15.08 14.05 -5.59
C LEU A 160 -14.01 14.04 -4.50
N ARG A 161 -14.32 13.49 -3.33
CA ARG A 161 -13.34 13.20 -2.28
C ARG A 161 -13.29 11.70 -2.08
N VAL A 162 -12.08 11.15 -1.98
CA VAL A 162 -11.85 9.72 -1.79
C VAL A 162 -11.03 9.55 -0.53
N HIS A 163 -11.71 9.34 0.58
CA HIS A 163 -11.07 9.25 1.88
C HIS A 163 -10.59 7.82 2.16
N GLY A 164 -9.33 7.67 2.54
CA GLY A 164 -8.79 6.35 2.82
C GLY A 164 -7.39 6.32 3.42
N ASP A 165 -6.88 5.11 3.55
CA ASP A 165 -5.55 4.83 4.10
C ASP A 165 -4.54 4.70 2.95
N PRO A 166 -3.51 5.56 2.87
CA PRO A 166 -2.43 5.37 1.90
C PRO A 166 -1.74 4.01 2.09
N GLU A 167 -1.43 3.38 0.96
CA GLU A 167 -0.73 2.10 0.87
C GLU A 167 0.40 2.22 -0.18
N PRO A 168 1.59 2.71 0.25
CA PRO A 168 2.73 2.88 -0.65
C PRO A 168 3.29 1.54 -1.11
N ASP A 169 4.29 1.56 -1.99
CA ASP A 169 4.99 0.34 -2.37
C ASP A 169 5.94 -0.13 -1.27
N TRP A 170 5.41 -0.92 -0.33
CA TRP A 170 6.19 -1.48 0.77
C TRP A 170 7.36 -2.35 0.31
N ARG A 171 7.37 -2.89 -0.91
CA ARG A 171 8.52 -3.66 -1.42
C ARG A 171 9.75 -2.80 -1.69
N GLU A 172 9.57 -1.52 -1.94
CA GLU A 172 10.65 -0.56 -2.10
C GLU A 172 11.05 -0.01 -0.72
N LEU A 173 10.08 0.41 0.09
CA LEU A 173 10.32 1.08 1.37
C LEU A 173 10.80 0.14 2.48
N ALA A 174 10.44 -1.14 2.42
CA ALA A 174 10.88 -2.10 3.43
C ALA A 174 12.36 -2.47 3.25
N ARG A 175 12.94 -2.33 2.05
CA ARG A 175 14.28 -2.85 1.73
C ARG A 175 15.34 -2.46 2.76
N PRO A 176 16.33 -3.32 3.04
CA PRO A 176 17.41 -2.99 3.95
C PRO A 176 18.15 -1.73 3.49
N GLY A 177 18.22 -0.73 4.37
CA GLY A 177 18.87 0.55 4.09
C GLY A 177 18.04 1.55 3.27
N ALA A 178 16.78 1.24 2.96
CA ALA A 178 15.86 2.23 2.39
C ALA A 178 15.61 3.35 3.42
N GLU A 179 16.00 4.57 3.08
CA GLU A 179 15.70 5.77 3.85
C GLU A 179 14.64 6.61 3.15
N PHE A 180 13.64 7.06 3.90
CA PHE A 180 12.55 7.88 3.39
C PHE A 180 11.93 8.74 4.49
N ASP A 181 11.03 9.66 4.12
CA ASP A 181 10.27 10.45 5.09
C ASP A 181 9.16 9.59 5.73
N LEU A 182 9.44 9.11 6.95
CA LEU A 182 8.55 8.28 7.76
C LEU A 182 7.26 9.02 8.18
N ALA A 183 7.26 10.35 8.17
CA ALA A 183 6.10 11.15 8.54
C ALA A 183 5.26 11.57 7.32
N ALA A 184 5.76 11.38 6.10
CA ALA A 184 5.06 11.80 4.89
C ALA A 184 3.73 11.06 4.71
N ILE A 185 2.69 11.80 4.32
CA ILE A 185 1.37 11.24 3.99
C ILE A 185 1.45 10.25 2.83
N GLU A 186 2.32 10.52 1.85
CA GLU A 186 2.54 9.62 0.70
C GLU A 186 3.03 8.23 1.13
N GLN A 187 3.68 8.15 2.30
CA GLN A 187 4.23 6.92 2.87
C GLN A 187 3.36 6.34 3.99
N GLY A 188 2.16 6.89 4.21
CA GLY A 188 1.23 6.43 5.26
C GLY A 188 1.40 7.10 6.63
N GLY A 189 2.27 8.11 6.73
CA GLY A 189 2.35 8.99 7.90
C GLY A 189 1.06 9.80 8.07
N PHE A 190 0.66 10.04 9.32
CA PHE A 190 -0.63 10.68 9.60
C PHE A 190 -0.62 11.44 10.92
N ALA A 191 -1.10 12.69 10.92
CA ALA A 191 -1.28 13.44 12.16
C ALA A 191 -2.61 13.01 12.81
N LEU A 192 -2.54 12.22 13.88
CA LEU A 192 -3.70 11.65 14.56
C LEU A 192 -4.51 12.73 15.29
N ARG A 193 -3.80 13.57 16.04
CA ARG A 193 -4.37 14.59 16.92
C ARG A 193 -3.40 15.75 17.09
N CYS A 194 -3.93 16.88 17.49
CA CYS A 194 -3.17 18.05 17.92
C CYS A 194 -3.97 18.85 18.94
N SER A 195 -3.29 19.71 19.70
CA SER A 195 -3.92 20.53 20.75
C SER A 195 -4.87 21.61 20.20
N ASP A 196 -4.61 22.12 18.99
CA ASP A 196 -5.39 23.18 18.34
C ASP A 196 -5.26 23.11 16.80
N MET A 197 -6.32 23.52 16.08
CA MET A 197 -6.43 23.49 14.60
C MET A 197 -7.01 24.78 14.01
N PHE A 198 -6.79 25.95 14.62
CA PHE A 198 -7.62 27.12 14.32
C PHE A 198 -7.51 27.68 12.89
N PHE A 199 -6.35 27.60 12.24
CA PHE A 199 -6.18 28.16 10.88
C PHE A 199 -5.63 27.19 9.83
N GLY A 200 -4.95 26.11 10.24
CA GLY A 200 -4.32 25.15 9.31
C GLY A 200 -4.50 23.71 9.77
N GLU A 201 -4.84 22.83 8.82
CA GLU A 201 -5.05 21.40 9.06
C GLU A 201 -3.77 20.70 9.50
N ARG A 202 -3.85 19.86 10.54
CA ARG A 202 -2.70 19.14 11.11
C ARG A 202 -1.90 18.32 10.09
N ASN A 203 -2.60 17.74 9.11
CA ASN A 203 -2.02 16.93 8.06
C ASN A 203 -1.19 17.75 7.04
N ASN A 204 -1.36 19.08 6.96
CA ASN A 204 -0.56 19.91 6.05
C ASN A 204 0.95 19.84 6.32
N MET A 205 1.35 19.62 7.57
CA MET A 205 2.77 19.44 7.92
C MET A 205 3.42 18.23 7.24
N LEU A 206 2.62 17.26 6.83
CA LEU A 206 3.05 15.97 6.31
C LEU A 206 2.88 15.88 4.78
N MET A 207 2.27 16.91 4.16
CA MET A 207 2.02 16.98 2.72
C MET A 207 3.33 17.10 1.93
N PRO A 208 3.38 16.73 0.63
CA PRO A 208 4.59 16.81 -0.18
C PRO A 208 5.13 18.23 -0.34
N GLY A 209 6.37 18.32 -0.82
CA GLY A 209 7.03 19.59 -1.14
C GLY A 209 7.14 20.56 0.04
N ARG A 210 7.15 21.86 -0.26
CA ARG A 210 7.10 22.94 0.74
C ARG A 210 5.74 23.64 0.67
N GLY A 211 5.31 24.21 1.78
CA GLY A 211 4.06 24.96 1.82
C GLY A 211 4.03 26.06 0.76
N ALA A 212 2.95 26.21 0.00
CA ALA A 212 2.81 27.28 -1.00
C ALA A 212 2.56 28.66 -0.37
N ASN A 213 1.98 28.68 0.84
CA ASN A 213 1.70 29.86 1.67
C ASN A 213 1.44 29.39 3.12
N MET A 214 1.05 30.30 4.01
CA MET A 214 0.78 29.97 5.43
C MET A 214 -0.39 29.00 5.63
N GLY A 215 -1.43 29.08 4.79
CA GLY A 215 -2.59 28.17 4.85
C GLY A 215 -2.28 26.73 4.44
N ASP A 216 -1.09 26.50 3.89
CA ASP A 216 -0.54 25.18 3.56
C ASP A 216 0.38 24.66 4.68
N GLY A 217 0.20 25.12 5.91
CA GLY A 217 0.86 24.61 7.11
C GLY A 217 -0.14 24.22 8.21
N TRP A 218 0.38 23.85 9.38
CA TRP A 218 -0.39 23.78 10.62
C TRP A 218 -0.15 25.05 11.42
N GLU A 219 -1.21 25.70 11.88
CA GLU A 219 -1.14 26.93 12.67
C GLU A 219 -2.15 26.88 13.83
N THR A 220 -1.68 27.34 14.99
CA THR A 220 -2.41 27.35 16.25
C THR A 220 -2.76 28.77 16.69
N ARG A 221 -3.77 28.91 17.56
CA ARG A 221 -4.09 30.23 18.16
C ARG A 221 -2.95 30.74 19.02
N ARG A 222 -2.78 32.06 19.01
CA ARG A 222 -1.88 32.74 19.96
C ARG A 222 -2.27 32.42 21.40
N ARG A 223 -1.33 31.87 22.17
CA ARG A 223 -1.48 31.55 23.58
C ARG A 223 -1.03 32.73 24.44
N ARG A 224 -1.76 32.97 25.53
CA ARG A 224 -1.47 34.04 26.51
C ARG A 224 -1.12 33.53 27.91
N GLY A 225 -1.36 32.24 28.18
CA GLY A 225 -1.07 31.58 29.45
C GLY A 225 0.06 30.56 29.33
N PRO A 226 0.39 29.83 30.42
CA PRO A 226 1.39 28.77 30.37
C PRO A 226 0.96 27.63 29.43
N GLY A 227 1.94 26.82 29.01
CA GLY A 227 1.71 25.66 28.16
C GLY A 227 2.34 25.81 26.77
N HIS A 228 1.90 24.93 25.87
CA HIS A 228 2.42 24.80 24.52
C HIS A 228 1.40 24.08 23.63
N ASP A 229 1.65 24.07 22.33
CA ASP A 229 0.83 23.33 21.38
C ASP A 229 1.58 22.12 20.83
N TRP A 230 0.86 21.07 20.46
CA TRP A 230 1.47 19.80 20.05
C TRP A 230 0.67 19.11 18.96
N SER A 231 1.34 18.25 18.19
CA SER A 231 0.75 17.34 17.21
C SER A 231 1.37 15.94 17.36
N ILE A 232 0.51 14.91 17.42
CA ILE A 232 0.91 13.50 17.43
C ILE A 232 0.83 12.97 16.00
N VAL A 233 1.97 12.48 15.52
CA VAL A 233 2.15 11.94 14.18
C VAL A 233 2.43 10.45 14.29
N ARG A 234 1.58 9.64 13.67
CA ARG A 234 1.87 8.22 13.39
C ARG A 234 2.82 8.15 12.20
N LEU A 235 3.92 7.41 12.37
CA LEU A 235 4.87 7.15 11.29
C LEU A 235 4.33 6.07 10.34
N ALA A 236 4.93 5.97 9.16
CA ALA A 236 4.65 4.96 8.14
C ALA A 236 4.72 3.51 8.71
N GLY A 237 5.59 3.29 9.68
CA GLY A 237 5.74 2.04 10.40
C GLY A 237 6.67 2.23 11.60
N GLU A 238 6.97 1.14 12.31
CA GLU A 238 8.00 1.20 13.35
C GLU A 238 9.37 1.42 12.72
N ALA A 239 10.07 2.43 13.20
CA ALA A 239 11.24 2.94 12.50
C ALA A 239 12.35 3.42 13.44
N THR A 240 13.55 3.49 12.86
CA THR A 240 14.71 4.18 13.43
C THR A 240 14.92 5.49 12.70
N LEU A 241 15.04 6.58 13.46
CA LEU A 241 15.19 7.92 12.92
C LEU A 241 16.65 8.21 12.56
N ARG A 242 16.86 8.97 11.48
CA ARG A 242 18.16 9.46 11.03
C ARG A 242 18.27 10.98 11.17
N ARG A 243 17.27 11.72 10.70
CA ARG A 243 17.27 13.19 10.70
C ARG A 243 15.86 13.73 10.80
N LEU A 244 15.70 14.88 11.45
CA LEU A 244 14.44 15.63 11.44
C LEU A 244 14.57 16.91 10.61
N GLU A 245 13.47 17.34 10.01
CA GLU A 245 13.32 18.66 9.43
C GLU A 245 12.09 19.36 10.02
N ILE A 246 12.28 20.57 10.54
CA ILE A 246 11.19 21.46 10.93
C ILE A 246 11.25 22.68 10.01
N ASP A 247 10.31 22.78 9.08
CA ASP A 247 10.20 23.91 8.16
C ASP A 247 9.14 24.89 8.68
N THR A 248 9.54 26.14 8.89
CA THR A 248 8.65 27.26 9.25
C THR A 248 8.34 28.15 8.05
N ASN A 249 8.44 27.61 6.83
CA ASN A 249 8.14 28.32 5.59
C ASN A 249 6.83 29.12 5.68
N HIS A 250 6.85 30.31 5.11
CA HIS A 250 5.80 31.35 5.20
C HIS A 250 5.40 31.88 6.60
N PHE A 251 5.77 31.22 7.71
CA PHE A 251 5.55 31.75 9.07
C PHE A 251 6.64 32.76 9.43
N LYS A 252 6.39 34.03 9.10
CA LYS A 252 7.38 35.13 9.27
C LYS A 252 7.29 35.83 10.61
N GLY A 253 6.08 36.03 11.12
CA GLY A 253 5.80 36.74 12.38
C GLY A 253 5.09 35.89 13.44
N ASN A 254 4.75 34.66 13.10
CA ASN A 254 3.96 33.73 13.91
C ASN A 254 4.54 32.30 13.85
N TYR A 255 5.85 32.17 13.62
CA TYR A 255 6.55 30.92 13.84
C TYR A 255 6.72 30.68 15.36
N PRO A 256 6.77 29.43 15.82
CA PRO A 256 7.04 29.14 17.22
C PRO A 256 8.48 29.50 17.60
N ASP A 257 8.69 29.94 18.84
CA ASP A 257 10.01 30.34 19.33
C ASP A 257 10.97 29.15 19.43
N THR A 258 10.45 28.03 19.91
CA THR A 258 11.17 26.75 20.04
C THR A 258 10.26 25.56 19.76
N CYS A 259 10.83 24.43 19.39
CA CYS A 259 10.12 23.14 19.35
C CYS A 259 10.82 22.06 20.18
N GLN A 260 10.14 20.94 20.37
CA GLN A 260 10.66 19.71 20.97
C GLN A 260 10.02 18.52 20.24
N VAL A 261 10.74 17.40 20.16
CA VAL A 261 10.19 16.15 19.60
C VAL A 261 10.38 15.02 20.59
N GLU A 262 9.34 14.21 20.77
CA GLU A 262 9.33 13.02 21.60
C GLU A 262 8.80 11.84 20.79
N GLY A 263 9.17 10.61 21.15
CA GLY A 263 8.80 9.40 20.45
C GLY A 263 8.18 8.34 21.36
N LEU A 264 7.31 7.52 20.80
CA LEU A 264 6.58 6.46 21.48
C LEU A 264 6.46 5.22 20.59
N VAL A 265 6.44 4.04 21.22
CA VAL A 265 6.01 2.79 20.59
C VAL A 265 4.64 2.44 21.15
N ALA A 266 3.65 2.39 20.26
CA ALA A 266 2.28 2.04 20.54
C ALA A 266 1.68 1.28 19.34
N PRO A 267 0.59 0.51 19.53
CA PRO A 267 -0.18 -0.12 18.46
C PRO A 267 -0.55 0.88 17.36
N ALA A 268 -0.65 0.42 16.11
CA ALA A 268 -0.90 1.29 14.95
C ALA A 268 -2.31 1.90 14.94
N ASP A 269 -3.26 1.25 15.60
CA ASP A 269 -4.66 1.63 15.78
C ASP A 269 -4.91 2.39 17.10
N ALA A 270 -3.86 2.71 17.85
CA ALA A 270 -3.98 3.45 19.11
C ALA A 270 -4.68 4.80 18.91
N ASP A 271 -5.64 5.10 19.79
CA ASP A 271 -6.38 6.36 19.72
C ASP A 271 -5.50 7.54 20.14
N GLY A 272 -5.62 8.65 19.41
CA GLY A 272 -4.76 9.81 19.65
C GLY A 272 -5.02 10.54 20.99
N GLU A 273 -6.20 10.41 21.58
CA GLU A 273 -6.51 10.94 22.92
C GLU A 273 -5.82 10.12 24.00
N GLU A 274 -5.86 8.79 23.89
CA GLU A 274 -5.11 7.89 24.76
C GLU A 274 -3.61 8.15 24.67
N LEU A 275 -3.07 8.29 23.45
CA LEU A 275 -1.65 8.60 23.23
C LEU A 275 -1.25 9.96 23.81
N ALA A 276 -2.14 10.97 23.77
CA ALA A 276 -1.88 12.28 24.35
C ALA A 276 -1.75 12.23 25.88
N ALA A 277 -2.50 11.34 26.54
CA ALA A 277 -2.46 11.16 28.00
C ALA A 277 -1.27 10.29 28.48
N ARG A 278 -0.56 9.62 27.58
CA ARG A 278 0.62 8.81 27.91
C ARG A 278 1.75 9.67 28.46
N THR A 279 2.52 9.11 29.39
CA THR A 279 3.63 9.78 30.09
C THR A 279 5.00 9.18 29.78
N ASP A 280 5.04 8.06 29.07
CA ASP A 280 6.24 7.31 28.68
C ASP A 280 6.81 7.73 27.31
N TRP A 281 6.51 8.96 26.89
CA TRP A 281 7.14 9.58 25.73
C TRP A 281 8.64 9.77 25.96
N ARG A 282 9.47 9.29 25.04
CA ARG A 282 10.94 9.39 25.13
C ARG A 282 11.44 10.62 24.38
N PRO A 283 12.37 11.41 24.93
CA PRO A 283 12.88 12.59 24.25
C PRO A 283 13.69 12.21 23.00
N VAL A 284 13.31 12.77 21.84
CA VAL A 284 14.01 12.61 20.56
C VAL A 284 14.85 13.84 20.25
N LEU A 285 14.28 15.03 20.46
CA LEU A 285 14.94 16.32 20.28
C LEU A 285 14.65 17.21 21.50
N ALA A 286 15.70 17.66 22.19
CA ALA A 286 15.58 18.67 23.25
C ALA A 286 15.03 19.99 22.69
N ARG A 287 14.63 20.90 23.59
CA ARG A 287 14.06 22.19 23.19
C ARG A 287 14.99 22.96 22.25
N HIS A 288 14.57 23.10 21.00
CA HIS A 288 15.38 23.61 19.89
C HIS A 288 14.85 24.97 19.44
N LYS A 289 15.75 25.94 19.23
CA LYS A 289 15.38 27.29 18.79
C LYS A 289 14.99 27.28 17.31
N LEU A 290 13.89 27.95 16.99
CA LEU A 290 13.46 28.12 15.60
C LEU A 290 13.62 29.58 15.14
N GLN A 291 13.69 29.73 13.84
CA GLN A 291 13.80 31.00 13.11
C GLN A 291 12.63 31.13 12.13
N ALA A 292 12.22 32.37 11.86
CA ALA A 292 11.17 32.67 10.91
C ALA A 292 11.50 32.14 9.51
N HIS A 293 10.52 31.60 8.78
CA HIS A 293 10.65 31.29 7.36
C HIS A 293 11.88 30.42 7.01
N THR A 294 12.22 29.48 7.88
CA THR A 294 13.49 28.74 7.83
C THR A 294 13.28 27.23 7.91
N ARG A 295 14.11 26.48 7.18
CA ARG A 295 14.24 25.02 7.29
C ARG A 295 15.30 24.70 8.34
N HIS A 296 14.90 23.95 9.36
CA HIS A 296 15.79 23.52 10.44
C HIS A 296 16.07 22.05 10.26
N PHE A 297 17.32 21.72 9.90
CA PHE A 297 17.78 20.34 9.79
C PHE A 297 18.45 19.93 11.09
N ILE A 298 17.96 18.84 11.68
CA ILE A 298 18.43 18.29 12.94
C ILE A 298 19.10 16.96 12.63
N GLU A 299 20.42 17.00 12.52
CA GLU A 299 21.24 15.85 12.12
C GLU A 299 21.30 14.79 13.23
N THR A 300 21.75 13.58 12.87
CA THR A 300 21.70 12.40 13.75
C THR A 300 22.33 12.64 15.11
N GLU A 301 23.44 13.39 15.16
CA GLU A 301 24.21 13.67 16.38
C GLU A 301 23.46 14.55 17.38
N GLN A 302 22.41 15.24 16.92
CA GLN A 302 21.54 16.09 17.75
C GLN A 302 20.33 15.34 18.29
N LEU A 303 20.06 14.11 17.82
CA LEU A 303 18.96 13.28 18.29
C LEU A 303 19.37 12.56 19.59
N LEU A 304 18.54 12.68 20.62
CA LEU A 304 18.78 12.08 21.94
C LEU A 304 18.46 10.58 21.96
N ASP A 305 17.40 10.20 21.26
CA ASP A 305 16.97 8.82 21.05
C ASP A 305 16.49 8.70 19.61
N ARG A 306 16.86 7.62 18.93
CA ARG A 306 16.53 7.37 17.53
C ARG A 306 15.46 6.30 17.35
N GLY A 307 14.99 5.65 18.41
CA GLY A 307 13.94 4.65 18.34
C GLY A 307 14.36 3.27 18.83
N PRO A 308 13.53 2.24 18.60
CA PRO A 308 12.40 2.23 17.68
C PRO A 308 11.25 3.15 18.10
N PHE A 309 10.52 3.73 17.12
CA PHE A 309 9.32 4.52 17.34
C PHE A 309 8.24 4.19 16.31
N THR A 310 6.96 4.23 16.72
CA THR A 310 5.80 4.19 15.80
C THR A 310 5.08 5.54 15.73
N HIS A 311 5.25 6.38 16.75
CA HIS A 311 4.63 7.70 16.84
C HIS A 311 5.63 8.73 17.32
N LEU A 312 5.50 9.97 16.84
CA LEU A 312 6.21 11.14 17.34
C LEU A 312 5.23 12.22 17.81
N ARG A 313 5.61 12.96 18.84
CA ARG A 313 4.93 14.17 19.28
C ARG A 313 5.83 15.37 18.97
N LEU A 314 5.37 16.24 18.08
CA LEU A 314 5.98 17.55 17.84
C LEU A 314 5.30 18.57 18.75
N SER A 315 6.06 19.16 19.67
CA SER A 315 5.60 20.24 20.53
C SER A 315 6.23 21.57 20.10
N ILE A 316 5.43 22.61 20.00
CA ILE A 316 5.83 23.97 19.62
C ILE A 316 5.49 24.96 20.74
N TYR A 317 6.38 25.92 20.99
CA TYR A 317 6.26 26.80 22.15
C TYR A 317 6.39 28.28 21.78
N PRO A 318 5.61 29.17 22.43
CA PRO A 318 4.39 28.84 23.22
C PRO A 318 3.22 28.39 22.32
N ASP A 319 3.26 28.77 21.05
CA ASP A 319 2.28 28.55 19.98
C ASP A 319 2.94 28.95 18.65
N GLY A 320 2.20 28.89 17.54
CA GLY A 320 2.65 29.36 16.23
C GLY A 320 2.31 28.40 15.10
N GLY A 321 3.01 28.54 13.97
CA GLY A 321 2.82 27.71 12.80
C GLY A 321 4.07 26.98 12.29
N VAL A 322 3.86 25.77 11.78
CA VAL A 322 4.86 24.90 11.17
C VAL A 322 4.39 24.53 9.77
N SER A 323 5.25 24.74 8.77
CA SER A 323 4.93 24.41 7.39
C SER A 323 5.09 22.92 7.12
N ARG A 324 6.23 22.32 7.48
CA ARG A 324 6.48 20.88 7.30
C ARG A 324 7.22 20.28 8.49
N PHE A 325 6.91 19.02 8.76
CA PHE A 325 7.65 18.17 9.68
C PHE A 325 8.07 16.91 8.94
N ARG A 326 9.38 16.74 8.74
CA ARG A 326 9.97 15.57 8.05
C ARG A 326 10.74 14.73 9.02
N VAL A 327 10.65 13.42 8.83
CA VAL A 327 11.29 12.43 9.67
C VAL A 327 12.00 11.44 8.76
N GLN A 328 13.25 11.73 8.42
CA GLN A 328 14.05 10.83 7.61
C GLN A 328 14.54 9.66 8.46
N GLY A 329 14.37 8.44 7.96
CA GLY A 329 14.83 7.23 8.63
C GLY A 329 14.45 5.99 7.85
N SER A 330 14.58 4.84 8.50
CA SER A 330 14.28 3.53 7.91
C SER A 330 13.39 2.70 8.83
N LEU A 331 12.59 1.81 8.26
CA LEU A 331 11.84 0.84 9.06
C LEU A 331 12.80 -0.06 9.85
N THR A 332 12.38 -0.49 11.04
CA THR A 332 13.02 -1.62 11.72
C THR A 332 12.71 -2.93 10.98
N ALA A 333 13.42 -4.01 11.27
CA ALA A 333 13.10 -5.32 10.68
C ALA A 333 11.64 -5.74 10.98
N ASP A 334 11.17 -5.48 12.19
CA ASP A 334 9.78 -5.76 12.59
C ASP A 334 8.78 -4.79 11.95
N GLY A 335 9.13 -3.51 11.83
CA GLY A 335 8.34 -2.53 11.09
C GLY A 335 8.16 -2.91 9.63
N ALA A 336 9.26 -3.28 8.95
CA ALA A 336 9.27 -3.75 7.57
C ALA A 336 8.41 -5.02 7.40
N ARG A 337 8.57 -6.01 8.28
CA ARG A 337 7.78 -7.24 8.28
C ARG A 337 6.27 -6.96 8.41
N ARG A 338 5.88 -6.08 9.33
CA ARG A 338 4.46 -5.69 9.51
C ARG A 338 3.92 -4.92 8.30
N SER A 339 4.72 -4.04 7.70
CA SER A 339 4.34 -3.33 6.47
C SER A 339 4.14 -4.28 5.29
N LEU A 340 5.01 -5.29 5.12
CA LEU A 340 4.86 -6.31 4.09
C LEU A 340 3.65 -7.22 4.32
N LEU A 341 3.31 -7.50 5.58
CA LEU A 341 2.08 -8.22 5.94
C LEU A 341 0.84 -7.40 5.61
N ARG A 342 0.82 -6.11 5.99
CA ARG A 342 -0.25 -5.17 5.63
C ARG A 342 -0.43 -5.09 4.11
N ARG A 343 0.66 -5.07 3.34
CA ARG A 343 0.60 -5.15 1.88
C ARG A 343 -0.17 -6.39 1.43
N LEU A 344 0.19 -7.56 1.93
CA LEU A 344 -0.48 -8.82 1.58
C LEU A 344 -1.97 -8.78 1.92
N ASP A 345 -2.33 -8.24 3.09
CA ASP A 345 -3.72 -8.09 3.54
C ASP A 345 -4.57 -7.17 2.65
N THR A 346 -3.94 -6.15 2.04
CA THR A 346 -4.62 -5.17 1.20
C THR A 346 -4.59 -5.50 -0.30
N LEU A 347 -3.86 -6.52 -0.75
CA LEU A 347 -3.93 -6.95 -2.15
C LEU A 347 -5.36 -7.39 -2.53
N SER A 348 -5.73 -7.22 -3.81
CA SER A 348 -6.94 -7.85 -4.33
C SER A 348 -6.88 -9.38 -4.15
N PRO A 349 -8.02 -10.09 -4.12
CA PRO A 349 -8.01 -11.55 -3.99
C PRO A 349 -7.16 -12.25 -5.07
N GLU A 350 -7.20 -11.73 -6.29
CA GLU A 350 -6.46 -12.27 -7.44
C GLU A 350 -4.95 -12.02 -7.32
N GLU A 351 -4.55 -10.80 -6.96
CA GLU A 351 -3.13 -10.47 -6.73
C GLU A 351 -2.57 -11.27 -5.56
N CYS A 352 -3.28 -11.36 -4.43
CA CYS A 352 -2.82 -12.13 -3.29
C CYS A 352 -2.70 -13.62 -3.62
N THR A 353 -3.69 -14.19 -4.31
CA THR A 353 -3.63 -15.59 -4.76
C THR A 353 -2.40 -15.82 -5.64
N SER A 354 -2.11 -14.90 -6.56
CA SER A 354 -0.93 -14.98 -7.45
C SER A 354 0.40 -14.93 -6.66
N GLU A 355 0.50 -14.05 -5.66
CA GLU A 355 1.68 -13.95 -4.77
C GLU A 355 1.88 -15.22 -3.95
N LEU A 356 0.80 -15.77 -3.39
CA LEU A 356 0.83 -17.02 -2.61
C LEU A 356 1.12 -18.24 -3.49
N LEU A 357 0.67 -18.25 -4.74
CA LEU A 357 1.00 -19.30 -5.72
C LEU A 357 2.50 -19.39 -6.02
N ALA A 358 3.25 -18.28 -5.90
CA ALA A 358 4.71 -18.31 -6.01
C ALA A 358 5.37 -19.01 -4.80
N CYS A 359 4.69 -19.06 -3.65
CA CYS A 359 5.15 -19.73 -2.43
C CYS A 359 4.77 -21.22 -2.40
N CYS A 360 3.58 -21.56 -2.90
CA CYS A 360 3.10 -22.93 -3.08
C CYS A 360 2.18 -23.00 -4.31
N HIS A 361 2.52 -23.83 -5.29
CA HIS A 361 1.81 -23.87 -6.56
C HIS A 361 0.41 -24.50 -6.51
N SER A 362 -0.04 -24.98 -5.35
CA SER A 362 -1.43 -25.43 -5.16
C SER A 362 -2.40 -24.25 -5.17
N ARG A 363 -3.29 -24.22 -6.18
CA ARG A 363 -4.32 -23.17 -6.34
C ARG A 363 -5.35 -23.20 -5.22
N ARG A 364 -5.72 -24.38 -4.74
CA ARG A 364 -6.68 -24.49 -3.62
C ARG A 364 -6.07 -23.92 -2.35
N TRP A 365 -4.83 -24.27 -2.03
CA TRP A 365 -4.13 -23.74 -0.87
C TRP A 365 -3.98 -22.22 -0.95
N ALA A 366 -3.52 -21.68 -2.09
CA ALA A 366 -3.27 -20.25 -2.24
C ALA A 366 -4.55 -19.41 -2.10
N ARG A 367 -5.66 -19.85 -2.70
CA ARG A 367 -6.97 -19.20 -2.53
C ARG A 367 -7.47 -19.27 -1.09
N ALA A 368 -7.44 -20.46 -0.50
CA ALA A 368 -7.91 -20.66 0.88
C ALA A 368 -7.10 -19.84 1.90
N LEU A 369 -5.79 -19.64 1.66
CA LEU A 369 -4.97 -18.78 2.51
C LEU A 369 -5.25 -17.29 2.26
N ALA A 370 -5.45 -16.88 1.01
CA ALA A 370 -5.86 -15.51 0.68
C ALA A 370 -7.21 -15.14 1.33
N ASP A 371 -8.14 -16.09 1.45
CA ASP A 371 -9.45 -15.88 2.08
C ASP A 371 -9.39 -15.81 3.61
N ARG A 372 -8.26 -16.16 4.25
CA ARG A 372 -8.06 -16.05 5.70
C ARG A 372 -7.55 -14.67 6.16
N ARG A 373 -7.28 -13.76 5.22
CA ARG A 373 -6.85 -12.39 5.52
C ARG A 373 -7.96 -11.60 6.22
N PRO A 374 -7.64 -10.60 7.06
CA PRO A 374 -6.29 -10.13 7.38
C PRO A 374 -5.58 -10.97 8.45
N PHE A 375 -4.25 -10.95 8.47
CA PHE A 375 -3.44 -11.66 9.46
C PHE A 375 -2.92 -10.72 10.56
N ARG A 376 -3.13 -11.10 11.83
CA ARG A 376 -2.66 -10.30 12.99
C ARG A 376 -1.13 -10.24 13.13
N SER A 377 -0.41 -11.22 12.60
CA SER A 377 1.05 -11.30 12.66
C SER A 377 1.59 -12.26 11.59
N ALA A 378 2.90 -12.21 11.36
CA ALA A 378 3.58 -13.12 10.45
C ALA A 378 3.43 -14.58 10.91
N GLU A 379 3.46 -14.82 12.22
CA GLU A 379 3.29 -16.14 12.82
C GLU A 379 1.88 -16.68 12.54
N ALA A 380 0.85 -15.83 12.64
CA ALA A 380 -0.52 -16.24 12.32
C ALA A 380 -0.70 -16.59 10.83
N LEU A 381 0.00 -15.90 9.92
CA LEU A 381 0.05 -16.27 8.50
C LEU A 381 0.67 -17.67 8.32
N ILE A 382 1.82 -17.91 8.96
CA ILE A 382 2.53 -19.19 8.86
C ILE A 382 1.72 -20.34 9.47
N GLU A 383 1.11 -20.14 10.63
CA GLU A 383 0.22 -21.12 11.27
C GLU A 383 -0.97 -21.47 10.36
N ALA A 384 -1.63 -20.45 9.79
CA ALA A 384 -2.73 -20.67 8.86
C ALA A 384 -2.31 -21.42 7.59
N ALA A 385 -1.13 -21.09 7.06
CA ALA A 385 -0.51 -21.76 5.91
C ALA A 385 -0.24 -23.25 6.19
N GLU A 386 0.35 -23.56 7.35
CA GLU A 386 0.67 -24.92 7.78
C GLU A 386 -0.61 -25.74 8.03
N ASP A 387 -1.64 -25.15 8.63
CA ASP A 387 -2.91 -25.83 8.89
C ASP A 387 -3.69 -26.15 7.60
N LEU A 388 -3.65 -25.25 6.61
CA LEU A 388 -4.22 -25.53 5.29
C LEU A 388 -3.43 -26.64 4.59
N TRP A 389 -2.11 -26.64 4.72
CA TRP A 389 -1.26 -27.67 4.13
C TRP A 389 -1.49 -29.06 4.75
N LYS A 390 -1.77 -29.16 6.06
CA LYS A 390 -2.11 -30.45 6.71
C LYS A 390 -3.34 -31.13 6.10
N ASN A 391 -4.24 -30.35 5.49
CA ASN A 391 -5.48 -30.82 4.87
C ASN A 391 -5.39 -30.85 3.33
N HIS A 392 -4.20 -31.08 2.77
CA HIS A 392 -4.02 -31.25 1.33
C HIS A 392 -4.70 -32.52 0.81
N THR A 393 -5.10 -32.50 -0.46
CA THR A 393 -5.47 -33.71 -1.21
C THR A 393 -4.32 -34.12 -2.13
N ASP A 394 -4.39 -35.32 -2.69
CA ASP A 394 -3.40 -35.78 -3.67
C ASP A 394 -3.28 -34.83 -4.87
N ALA A 395 -4.41 -34.30 -5.35
CA ALA A 395 -4.42 -33.32 -6.44
C ALA A 395 -3.66 -32.03 -6.09
N ASP A 396 -3.69 -31.57 -4.83
CA ASP A 396 -2.91 -30.39 -4.44
C ASP A 396 -1.42 -30.69 -4.40
N LEU A 397 -1.03 -31.89 -3.96
CA LEU A 397 0.36 -32.31 -3.94
C LEU A 397 0.91 -32.38 -5.36
N ASP A 398 0.17 -33.02 -6.27
CA ASP A 398 0.57 -33.15 -7.66
C ASP A 398 0.70 -31.78 -8.33
N GLU A 399 -0.25 -30.88 -8.10
CA GLU A 399 -0.18 -29.50 -8.59
C GLU A 399 0.99 -28.72 -7.97
N ALA A 400 1.21 -28.84 -6.66
CA ALA A 400 2.30 -28.17 -5.97
C ALA A 400 3.67 -28.66 -6.48
N PHE A 401 3.84 -29.97 -6.65
CA PHE A 401 5.10 -30.58 -7.10
C PHE A 401 5.40 -30.20 -8.55
N ALA A 402 4.40 -30.21 -9.43
CA ALA A 402 4.57 -29.86 -10.85
C ALA A 402 4.99 -28.40 -11.09
N GLY A 403 4.86 -27.53 -10.08
CA GLY A 403 5.25 -26.12 -10.17
C GLY A 403 6.74 -25.83 -9.95
N HIS A 404 7.55 -26.80 -9.52
CA HIS A 404 8.99 -26.58 -9.28
C HIS A 404 9.87 -27.09 -10.42
N PRO A 405 11.03 -26.46 -10.65
CA PRO A 405 12.06 -27.01 -11.53
C PRO A 405 12.81 -28.16 -10.84
N ARG A 406 13.42 -29.04 -11.65
CA ARG A 406 14.33 -30.09 -11.17
C ARG A 406 15.56 -29.48 -10.48
N ILE A 407 16.10 -30.18 -9.48
CA ILE A 407 17.36 -29.79 -8.85
C ILE A 407 18.50 -29.90 -9.87
N GLY A 408 19.22 -28.80 -10.11
CA GLY A 408 20.38 -28.76 -11.01
C GLY A 408 20.07 -28.39 -12.46
N ASP A 409 18.79 -28.28 -12.83
CA ASP A 409 18.39 -27.77 -14.15
C ASP A 409 18.45 -26.23 -14.16
N ARG A 410 19.49 -25.69 -14.79
CA ARG A 410 19.54 -24.25 -15.13
C ARG A 410 18.85 -24.01 -16.47
N SER A 411 17.58 -24.35 -16.61
CA SER A 411 16.77 -23.78 -17.71
C SER A 411 16.51 -22.30 -17.42
N SER A 412 17.58 -21.51 -17.55
CA SER A 412 17.55 -20.07 -17.72
C SER A 412 16.76 -19.77 -18.99
N GLY A 413 15.52 -19.30 -18.87
CA GLY A 413 14.85 -18.45 -19.86
C GLY A 413 14.56 -19.00 -21.27
N THR A 414 14.96 -20.22 -21.63
CA THR A 414 14.66 -20.80 -22.94
C THR A 414 13.69 -21.96 -22.79
N THR A 415 12.52 -21.81 -23.40
CA THR A 415 11.53 -22.86 -23.61
C THR A 415 12.20 -24.11 -24.22
N SER A 416 12.47 -25.11 -23.40
CA SER A 416 12.77 -26.46 -23.89
C SER A 416 11.51 -27.02 -24.53
N ALA A 417 11.61 -27.41 -25.80
CA ALA A 417 10.53 -27.89 -26.66
C ALA A 417 9.94 -29.25 -26.23
N ALA A 418 10.31 -29.78 -25.07
CA ALA A 418 9.86 -31.07 -24.54
C ALA A 418 9.03 -30.96 -23.24
N ALA A 419 8.79 -29.76 -22.71
CA ALA A 419 7.83 -29.60 -21.61
C ALA A 419 6.39 -29.79 -22.12
N PRO A 420 5.51 -30.49 -21.39
CA PRO A 420 4.09 -30.56 -21.74
C PRO A 420 3.55 -29.13 -21.91
N ARG A 421 2.85 -28.88 -23.03
CA ARG A 421 2.22 -27.58 -23.30
C ARG A 421 1.21 -27.26 -22.19
N GLY A 422 1.62 -26.48 -21.19
CA GLY A 422 0.73 -26.12 -20.08
C GLY A 422 1.33 -25.40 -18.87
N SER A 423 2.65 -25.44 -18.61
CA SER A 423 3.22 -24.79 -17.42
C SER A 423 4.51 -24.04 -17.76
N ALA A 424 4.37 -22.78 -18.17
CA ALA A 424 5.50 -21.85 -18.09
C ALA A 424 5.69 -21.50 -16.60
N ILE A 425 6.86 -21.86 -16.05
CA ILE A 425 7.25 -21.45 -14.69
C ILE A 425 7.21 -19.92 -14.65
N SER A 426 6.46 -19.34 -13.72
CA SER A 426 6.39 -17.89 -13.57
C SER A 426 7.79 -17.33 -13.25
N GLY A 427 8.13 -16.12 -13.74
CA GLY A 427 9.44 -15.52 -13.50
C GLY A 427 9.80 -15.38 -12.01
N ALA A 428 8.79 -15.20 -11.14
CA ALA A 428 8.97 -15.23 -9.69
C ALA A 428 9.42 -16.60 -9.17
N THR A 429 8.83 -17.69 -9.66
CA THR A 429 9.21 -19.07 -9.29
C THR A 429 10.62 -19.40 -9.73
N ALA A 430 11.03 -18.98 -10.93
CA ALA A 430 12.39 -19.17 -11.41
C ALA A 430 13.43 -18.45 -10.53
N ASN A 431 13.12 -17.23 -10.09
CA ASN A 431 13.96 -16.48 -9.15
C ASN A 431 14.07 -17.14 -7.77
N TRP A 432 12.97 -17.70 -7.25
CA TRP A 432 13.01 -18.48 -5.99
C TRP A 432 13.91 -19.70 -6.14
N ALA A 433 13.69 -20.51 -7.16
CA ALA A 433 14.43 -21.74 -7.39
C ALA A 433 15.94 -21.51 -7.58
N ALA A 434 16.34 -20.48 -8.32
CA ALA A 434 17.75 -20.14 -8.54
C ALA A 434 18.47 -19.83 -7.22
N ARG A 435 17.83 -19.08 -6.30
CA ARG A 435 18.41 -18.76 -4.98
C ARG A 435 18.40 -19.97 -4.05
N GLU A 436 17.35 -20.79 -4.10
CA GLU A 436 17.19 -21.97 -3.23
C GLU A 436 18.20 -23.08 -3.57
N GLN A 437 18.60 -23.19 -4.83
CA GLN A 437 19.51 -24.22 -5.33
C GLN A 437 20.96 -23.74 -5.51
N ALA A 438 21.35 -22.62 -4.91
CA ALA A 438 22.70 -22.04 -5.04
C ALA A 438 23.83 -23.03 -4.68
N GLY A 439 23.57 -24.00 -3.80
CA GLY A 439 24.52 -25.09 -3.49
C GLY A 439 24.93 -25.95 -4.69
N MET A 440 24.13 -25.96 -5.77
CA MET A 440 24.44 -26.65 -7.03
C MET A 440 25.34 -25.84 -7.97
N ASP A 441 25.64 -24.58 -7.65
CA ASP A 441 26.37 -23.70 -8.57
C ASP A 441 27.83 -24.11 -8.78
N SER A 442 28.47 -24.60 -7.72
CA SER A 442 29.84 -25.11 -7.72
C SER A 442 29.95 -26.62 -7.96
N ALA A 443 28.84 -27.31 -8.25
CA ALA A 443 28.85 -28.76 -8.47
C ALA A 443 29.78 -29.16 -9.63
N SER A 444 30.46 -30.30 -9.51
CA SER A 444 31.24 -30.89 -10.60
C SER A 444 30.33 -31.38 -11.73
N ILE A 445 30.89 -31.56 -12.93
CA ILE A 445 30.15 -32.13 -14.08
C ILE A 445 29.63 -33.52 -13.71
N GLU A 446 30.45 -34.35 -13.07
CA GLU A 446 30.08 -35.70 -12.63
C GLU A 446 28.89 -35.69 -11.64
N LEU A 447 28.90 -34.78 -10.67
CA LEU A 447 27.80 -34.65 -9.71
C LEU A 447 26.52 -34.22 -10.41
N ARG A 448 26.59 -33.26 -11.33
CA ARG A 448 25.43 -32.84 -12.14
C ARG A 448 24.86 -34.00 -12.95
N ASP A 449 25.71 -34.81 -13.58
CA ASP A 449 25.27 -35.99 -14.33
C ASP A 449 24.59 -37.03 -13.44
N ARG A 450 25.11 -37.26 -12.21
CA ARG A 450 24.46 -38.13 -11.22
C ARG A 450 23.12 -37.58 -10.76
N MET A 451 23.04 -36.27 -10.52
CA MET A 451 21.80 -35.58 -10.16
C MET A 451 20.75 -35.71 -11.27
N THR A 452 21.13 -35.50 -12.54
CA THR A 452 20.22 -35.67 -13.69
C THR A 452 19.66 -37.09 -13.77
N ARG A 453 20.53 -38.11 -13.75
CA ARG A 453 20.09 -39.52 -13.76
C ARG A 453 19.22 -39.87 -12.56
N GLY A 454 19.55 -39.33 -11.37
CA GLY A 454 18.78 -39.53 -10.16
C GLY A 454 17.38 -38.91 -10.26
N ASN A 455 17.25 -37.68 -10.79
CA ASN A 455 15.95 -37.03 -11.02
C ASN A 455 15.09 -37.85 -11.99
N GLU A 456 15.67 -38.33 -13.10
CA GLU A 456 14.97 -39.17 -14.08
C GLU A 456 14.47 -40.48 -13.45
N ALA A 457 15.34 -41.16 -12.69
CA ALA A 457 14.98 -42.39 -11.97
C ALA A 457 13.89 -42.15 -10.91
N TYR A 458 13.94 -41.00 -10.23
CA TYR A 458 12.98 -40.61 -9.22
C TYR A 458 11.60 -40.38 -9.84
N GLU A 459 11.53 -39.60 -10.92
CA GLU A 459 10.28 -39.34 -11.64
C GLU A 459 9.67 -40.62 -12.21
N ALA A 460 10.49 -41.51 -12.79
CA ALA A 460 10.03 -42.79 -13.30
C ALA A 460 9.44 -43.69 -12.21
N LYS A 461 9.99 -43.63 -10.98
CA LYS A 461 9.54 -44.46 -9.86
C LYS A 461 8.32 -43.88 -9.14
N PHE A 462 8.29 -42.57 -8.90
CA PHE A 462 7.31 -41.93 -8.01
C PHE A 462 6.25 -41.11 -8.76
N GLY A 463 6.42 -40.86 -10.06
CA GLY A 463 5.45 -40.14 -10.89
C GLY A 463 5.41 -38.62 -10.68
N HIS A 464 6.36 -38.07 -9.91
CA HIS A 464 6.53 -36.65 -9.69
C HIS A 464 8.01 -36.31 -9.53
N ILE A 465 8.34 -35.02 -9.65
CA ILE A 465 9.73 -34.55 -9.52
C ILE A 465 10.30 -34.82 -8.12
N TYR A 466 11.63 -34.90 -8.03
CA TYR A 466 12.33 -34.87 -6.76
C TYR A 466 12.23 -33.50 -6.12
N LEU A 467 11.56 -33.42 -4.97
CA LEU A 467 11.36 -32.19 -4.23
C LEU A 467 12.10 -32.23 -2.90
N VAL A 468 12.95 -31.24 -2.65
CA VAL A 468 13.71 -31.07 -1.40
C VAL A 468 13.89 -29.60 -1.08
N CYS A 469 13.79 -29.24 0.21
CA CYS A 469 14.14 -27.90 0.66
C CYS A 469 15.66 -27.71 0.54
N ALA A 470 16.11 -27.13 -0.58
CA ALA A 470 17.53 -27.04 -0.94
C ALA A 470 18.30 -25.92 -0.22
N THR A 471 17.60 -24.95 0.37
CA THR A 471 18.24 -23.81 1.05
C THR A 471 19.20 -24.30 2.13
N GLY A 472 20.46 -23.85 2.06
CA GLY A 472 21.51 -24.20 3.02
C GLY A 472 22.18 -25.55 2.81
N LYS A 473 21.81 -26.34 1.78
CA LYS A 473 22.43 -27.64 1.47
C LYS A 473 23.44 -27.52 0.34
N THR A 474 24.50 -28.31 0.43
CA THR A 474 25.51 -28.51 -0.61
C THR A 474 25.02 -29.46 -1.71
N ALA A 475 25.67 -29.43 -2.88
CA ALA A 475 25.35 -30.34 -3.98
C ALA A 475 25.46 -31.83 -3.59
N ASP A 476 26.49 -32.21 -2.83
CA ASP A 476 26.69 -33.58 -2.37
C ASP A 476 25.60 -34.03 -1.40
N GLU A 477 25.18 -33.17 -0.47
CA GLU A 477 24.05 -33.46 0.44
C GLU A 477 22.75 -33.66 -0.33
N LEU A 478 22.48 -32.81 -1.34
CA LEU A 478 21.28 -32.93 -2.17
C LEU A 478 21.25 -34.24 -2.94
N LEU A 479 22.40 -34.66 -3.48
CA LEU A 479 22.53 -35.92 -4.21
C LEU A 479 22.40 -37.13 -3.27
N ALA A 480 23.04 -37.09 -2.10
CA ALA A 480 22.92 -38.15 -1.10
C ALA A 480 21.47 -38.34 -0.64
N LEU A 481 20.73 -37.24 -0.42
CA LEU A 481 19.31 -37.28 -0.09
C LEU A 481 18.46 -37.90 -1.22
N LEU A 482 18.76 -37.57 -2.47
CA LEU A 482 18.10 -38.14 -3.64
C LEU A 482 18.32 -39.66 -3.72
N GLU A 483 19.58 -40.09 -3.61
CA GLU A 483 19.96 -41.50 -3.67
C GLU A 483 19.37 -42.33 -2.52
N GLN A 484 19.31 -41.75 -1.32
CA GLN A 484 18.64 -42.35 -0.18
C GLN A 484 17.13 -42.48 -0.42
N ARG A 485 16.47 -41.40 -0.89
CA ARG A 485 15.02 -41.36 -1.09
C ARG A 485 14.54 -42.25 -2.23
N LEU A 486 15.40 -42.52 -3.22
CA LEU A 486 15.14 -43.53 -4.25
C LEU A 486 14.91 -44.94 -3.67
N GLN A 487 15.33 -45.23 -2.44
CA GLN A 487 15.09 -46.53 -1.79
C GLN A 487 13.71 -46.64 -1.12
N ASN A 488 12.98 -45.52 -0.96
CA ASN A 488 11.68 -45.52 -0.30
C ASN A 488 10.59 -46.22 -1.13
N ASP A 489 9.52 -46.68 -0.46
CA ASP A 489 8.27 -47.01 -1.13
C ASP A 489 7.50 -45.73 -1.51
N PRO A 490 6.61 -45.77 -2.52
CA PRO A 490 5.91 -44.57 -2.99
C PRO A 490 5.07 -43.85 -1.94
N ALA A 491 4.47 -44.56 -0.98
CA ALA A 491 3.62 -43.94 0.04
C ALA A 491 4.45 -43.18 1.08
N THR A 492 5.58 -43.74 1.49
CA THR A 492 6.55 -43.07 2.36
C THR A 492 7.16 -41.86 1.67
N GLU A 493 7.58 -42.01 0.40
CA GLU A 493 8.23 -40.92 -0.33
C GLU A 493 7.29 -39.73 -0.56
N ARG A 494 6.01 -39.98 -0.88
CA ARG A 494 5.02 -38.92 -1.06
C ARG A 494 4.83 -38.09 0.20
N LYS A 495 4.85 -38.71 1.39
CA LYS A 495 4.79 -38.00 2.69
C LYS A 495 6.04 -37.15 2.92
N ILE A 496 7.22 -37.66 2.57
CA ILE A 496 8.48 -36.92 2.68
C ILE A 496 8.46 -35.71 1.73
N ALA A 497 8.07 -35.90 0.47
CA ALA A 497 7.95 -34.81 -0.51
C ALA A 497 6.95 -33.73 -0.05
N ALA A 498 5.81 -34.13 0.52
CA ALA A 498 4.84 -33.19 1.09
C ALA A 498 5.41 -32.39 2.28
N ALA A 499 6.25 -33.00 3.11
CA ALA A 499 6.94 -32.31 4.20
C ALA A 499 8.04 -31.35 3.69
N GLU A 500 8.77 -31.72 2.63
CA GLU A 500 9.73 -30.82 1.98
C GLU A 500 9.03 -29.62 1.33
N GLN A 501 7.89 -29.83 0.67
CA GLN A 501 7.04 -28.76 0.15
C GLN A 501 6.63 -27.78 1.26
N ALA A 502 6.19 -28.28 2.42
CA ALA A 502 5.82 -27.44 3.56
C ALA A 502 6.99 -26.54 4.01
N ARG A 503 8.21 -27.09 4.07
CA ARG A 503 9.41 -26.32 4.43
C ARG A 503 9.75 -25.26 3.39
N ILE A 504 9.64 -25.58 2.10
CA ILE A 504 9.85 -24.60 1.01
C ILE A 504 8.81 -23.48 1.11
N THR A 505 7.54 -23.82 1.26
CA THR A 505 6.44 -22.84 1.39
C THR A 505 6.65 -21.93 2.59
N ARG A 506 7.00 -22.48 3.75
CA ARG A 506 7.34 -21.68 4.94
C ARG A 506 8.47 -20.69 4.66
N LEU A 507 9.60 -21.15 4.10
CA LEU A 507 10.72 -20.27 3.78
C LEU A 507 10.34 -19.17 2.78
N ARG A 508 9.53 -19.49 1.76
CA ARG A 508 9.08 -18.50 0.78
C ARG A 508 8.14 -17.47 1.39
N LEU A 509 7.23 -17.88 2.29
CA LEU A 509 6.38 -16.95 3.04
C LEU A 509 7.19 -16.06 3.98
N GLU A 510 8.18 -16.61 4.70
CA GLU A 510 9.10 -15.82 5.53
C GLU A 510 9.87 -14.80 4.68
N LYS A 511 10.37 -15.20 3.51
CA LYS A 511 11.05 -14.29 2.57
C LYS A 511 10.10 -13.25 1.95
N LEU A 512 8.81 -13.56 1.77
CA LEU A 512 7.80 -12.60 1.31
C LEU A 512 7.59 -11.47 2.32
N LEU A 513 7.79 -11.76 3.61
CA LEU A 513 7.69 -10.81 4.72
C LEU A 513 9.06 -10.30 5.19
N THR A 514 10.14 -10.63 4.49
CA THR A 514 11.48 -10.13 4.79
C THR A 514 11.82 -9.02 3.80
N PRO A 515 12.33 -7.88 4.27
CA PRO A 515 12.71 -6.75 3.43
C PRO A 515 13.80 -7.03 2.40
#